data_AF-A0A3C1UNC0-F1
#
_entry.id   AF-A0A3C1UNC0-F1
#
_cell.length_a   1.000
_cell.length_b   1.000
_cell.length_c   1.000
_cell.angle_alpha   90.00
_cell.angle_beta   90.00
_cell.angle_gamma   90.00
#
_symmetry.space_group_name_H-M   'P 1'
#
loop_
_entity.id
_entity.type
_entity.pdbx_description
1 polymer ?
#
loop_
_entity_poly.entity_id
_entity_poly.type
_entity_poly.pdbx_seq_one_letter_code
_entity_poly.pdbx_strand_id
1 'polypeptide(L)'
;YESTRIYSYALKGRSLDLEATKNLAKLIESGAFDGAQEFNPRETMQAALNLSKQRAEQVLGAVSKYASDKGVKMDASQIQPVGVGIREPFIAKPSNLKEAKQNMRVEFRIIRVPAEATNASDFDF
;
A
#
# COMPACT_ATOMS: atom_id res chain seq x y z
N TYR A 1 -12.00 28.32 17.67
CA TYR A 1 -13.22 27.68 17.14
C TYR A 1 -13.06 27.58 15.63
N GLU A 2 -12.41 26.53 15.13
CA GLU A 2 -12.33 26.30 13.67
C GLU A 2 -13.57 25.54 13.22
N SER A 3 -14.36 26.17 12.36
CA SER A 3 -15.53 25.54 11.74
C SER A 3 -15.06 24.39 10.85
N THR A 4 -15.51 23.17 11.14
CA THR A 4 -15.41 22.01 10.26
C THR A 4 -16.13 22.34 8.95
N ARG A 5 -15.42 22.81 7.93
CA ARG A 5 -16.02 22.99 6.61
C ARG A 5 -16.28 21.60 6.02
N ILE A 6 -17.53 21.16 6.10
CA ILE A 6 -17.98 19.92 5.49
C ILE A 6 -18.16 20.19 3.99
N TYR A 7 -17.07 20.03 3.25
CA TYR A 7 -17.13 20.06 1.79
C TYR A 7 -17.73 18.74 1.29
N SER A 8 -18.79 18.83 0.49
CA SER A 8 -19.34 17.69 -0.25
C SER A 8 -18.77 17.68 -1.66
N TYR A 9 -18.28 16.52 -2.11
CA TYR A 9 -17.75 16.33 -3.45
C TYR A 9 -18.76 15.55 -4.29
N ALA A 10 -18.79 15.82 -5.59
CA ALA A 10 -19.60 15.07 -6.53
C ALA A 10 -18.82 14.82 -7.82
N LEU A 11 -19.04 13.65 -8.43
CA LEU A 11 -18.47 13.26 -9.70
C LEU A 11 -19.60 12.76 -10.61
N LYS A 12 -19.75 13.40 -11.78
CA LYS A 12 -20.80 13.05 -12.76
C LYS A 12 -22.22 13.03 -12.14
N GLY A 13 -22.53 14.01 -11.29
CA GLY A 13 -23.83 14.15 -10.64
C GLY A 13 -24.10 13.18 -9.48
N ARG A 14 -23.12 12.37 -9.07
CA ARG A 14 -23.23 11.47 -7.91
C ARG A 14 -22.31 11.94 -6.79
N SER A 15 -22.73 11.74 -5.54
CA SER A 15 -21.89 12.04 -4.37
C SER A 15 -20.58 11.23 -4.45
N LEU A 16 -19.46 11.91 -4.21
CA LEU A 16 -18.12 11.33 -4.18
C LEU A 16 -17.63 11.35 -2.73
N ASP A 17 -17.55 10.18 -2.12
CA ASP A 17 -16.93 9.99 -0.82
C ASP A 17 -15.42 9.84 -0.97
N LEU A 18 -14.66 10.76 -0.38
CA LEU A 18 -13.20 10.74 -0.39
C LEU A 18 -12.60 9.74 0.62
N GLU A 19 -13.39 9.26 1.58
CA GLU A 19 -12.96 8.25 2.55
C GLU A 19 -13.13 6.82 2.01
N ALA A 20 -13.90 6.64 0.94
CA ALA A 20 -14.07 5.38 0.23
C ALA A 20 -12.83 5.02 -0.62
N THR A 21 -11.68 4.74 0.04
CA THR A 21 -10.37 4.57 -0.60
C THR A 21 -10.38 3.61 -1.78
N LYS A 22 -11.02 2.43 -1.66
CA LYS A 22 -11.07 1.44 -2.73
C LYS A 22 -11.77 1.97 -3.99
N ASN A 23 -12.84 2.73 -3.80
CA ASN A 23 -13.59 3.32 -4.92
C ASN A 23 -12.80 4.49 -5.53
N LEU A 24 -12.20 5.34 -4.69
CA LEU A 24 -11.40 6.46 -5.15
C LEU A 24 -10.16 5.99 -5.93
N ALA A 25 -9.45 4.97 -5.43
CA ALA A 25 -8.33 4.34 -6.12
C ALA A 25 -8.73 3.82 -7.51
N LYS A 26 -9.86 3.11 -7.62
CA LYS A 26 -10.38 2.64 -8.90
C LYS A 26 -10.69 3.78 -9.87
N LEU A 27 -11.27 4.88 -9.37
CA LEU A 27 -11.58 6.06 -10.20
C LEU A 27 -10.31 6.74 -10.72
N ILE A 28 -9.28 6.84 -9.88
CA ILE A 28 -7.97 7.37 -10.27
C ILE A 28 -7.33 6.47 -11.33
N GLU A 29 -7.31 5.16 -11.10
CA GLU A 29 -6.77 4.17 -12.04
C GLU A 29 -7.50 4.22 -13.39
N SER A 30 -8.83 4.31 -13.39
CA SER A 30 -9.64 4.42 -14.61
C SER A 30 -9.48 5.76 -15.33
N GLY A 31 -8.83 6.76 -14.72
CA GLY A 31 -8.61 8.08 -15.34
C GLY A 31 -9.80 9.01 -15.24
N ALA A 32 -10.67 8.79 -14.24
CA ALA A 32 -11.83 9.66 -14.02
C ALA A 32 -11.45 11.11 -13.68
N PHE A 33 -10.17 11.35 -13.34
CA PHE A 33 -9.60 12.65 -12.99
C PHE A 33 -8.47 13.08 -13.95
N ASP A 34 -8.30 12.39 -15.08
CA ASP A 34 -7.30 12.77 -16.08
C ASP A 34 -7.65 14.15 -16.68
N GLY A 35 -6.63 14.92 -17.08
CA GLY A 35 -6.79 16.25 -17.68
C GLY A 35 -6.83 17.41 -16.68
N ALA A 36 -6.68 17.14 -15.37
CA ALA A 36 -6.37 18.18 -14.40
C ALA A 36 -5.00 18.81 -14.69
N GLN A 37 -4.96 20.13 -14.90
CA GLN A 37 -3.76 20.84 -15.41
C GLN A 37 -2.58 20.87 -14.43
N GLU A 38 -2.83 20.85 -13.12
CA GLU A 38 -1.78 21.09 -12.11
C GLU A 38 -1.43 19.82 -11.30
N PHE A 39 -2.41 18.95 -11.05
CA PHE A 39 -2.22 17.72 -10.28
C PHE A 39 -2.90 16.57 -10.98
N ASN A 40 -2.11 15.62 -11.50
CA ASN A 40 -2.61 14.37 -12.05
C ASN A 40 -2.63 13.27 -10.97
N PRO A 41 -3.81 12.84 -10.47
CA PRO A 41 -3.89 11.85 -9.41
C PRO A 41 -3.33 10.49 -9.82
N ARG A 42 -3.43 10.12 -11.10
CA ARG A 42 -2.92 8.83 -11.58
C ARG A 42 -1.40 8.79 -11.56
N GLU A 43 -0.75 9.85 -12.04
CA GLU A 43 0.71 9.97 -11.98
C GLU A 43 1.20 9.95 -10.53
N THR A 44 0.52 10.70 -9.65
CA THR A 44 0.83 10.73 -8.21
C THR A 44 0.68 9.34 -7.58
N MET A 45 -0.38 8.60 -7.94
CA MET A 45 -0.62 7.24 -7.45
C MET A 45 0.48 6.27 -7.90
N GLN A 46 0.91 6.36 -9.17
CA GLN A 46 2.01 5.53 -9.69
C GLN A 46 3.34 5.89 -9.02
N ALA A 47 3.62 7.17 -8.84
CA ALA A 47 4.82 7.62 -8.13
C ALA A 47 4.84 7.11 -6.68
N ALA A 48 3.70 7.17 -5.98
CA ALA A 48 3.56 6.63 -4.64
C ALA A 48 3.75 5.10 -4.59
N LEU A 49 3.22 4.37 -5.58
CA LEU A 49 3.43 2.93 -5.71
C LEU A 49 4.91 2.59 -5.87
N ASN A 50 5.59 3.25 -6.80
CA ASN A 50 7.02 3.09 -7.05
C ASN A 50 7.85 3.42 -5.79
N LEU A 51 7.54 4.54 -5.12
CA LEU A 51 8.20 4.97 -3.89
C LEU A 51 8.04 3.93 -2.77
N SER A 52 6.84 3.38 -2.60
CA SER A 52 6.59 2.35 -1.58
C SER A 52 7.35 1.05 -1.87
N LYS A 53 7.42 0.64 -3.14
CA LYS A 53 8.20 -0.54 -3.57
C LYS A 53 9.70 -0.34 -3.32
N GLN A 54 10.25 0.79 -3.73
CA GLN A 54 11.67 1.12 -3.53
C GLN A 54 12.02 1.14 -2.04
N ARG A 55 11.15 1.69 -1.18
CA ARG A 55 11.34 1.66 0.28
C ARG A 55 11.34 0.23 0.83
N ALA A 56 10.44 -0.64 0.36
CA ALA A 56 10.42 -2.03 0.77
C ALA A 56 11.71 -2.78 0.35
N GLU A 57 12.22 -2.52 -0.84
CA GLU A 57 13.51 -3.06 -1.32
C GLU A 57 14.69 -2.58 -0.49
N GLN A 58 14.73 -1.29 -0.14
CA GLN A 58 15.75 -0.71 0.75
C GLN A 58 15.73 -1.34 2.14
N VAL A 59 14.53 -1.57 2.69
CA VAL A 59 14.37 -2.25 3.99
C VAL A 59 14.87 -3.68 3.92
N LEU A 60 14.54 -4.44 2.86
CA LEU A 60 15.09 -5.78 2.66
C LEU A 60 16.62 -5.75 2.58
N GLY A 61 17.20 -4.80 1.83
CA GLY A 61 18.65 -4.63 1.76
C GLY A 61 19.29 -4.36 3.13
N ALA A 62 18.68 -3.50 3.94
CA ALA A 62 19.15 -3.18 5.28
C ALA A 62 19.07 -4.39 6.23
N VAL A 63 17.97 -5.15 6.18
CA VAL A 63 17.79 -6.38 6.97
C VAL A 63 18.81 -7.46 6.55
N SER A 64 18.99 -7.68 5.25
CA SER A 64 19.99 -8.61 4.71
C SER A 64 21.40 -8.26 5.19
N LYS A 65 21.75 -6.98 5.14
CA LYS A 65 23.05 -6.51 5.63
C LYS A 65 23.21 -6.77 7.13
N TYR A 66 22.21 -6.40 7.93
CA TYR A 66 22.25 -6.63 9.37
C TYR A 66 22.40 -8.12 9.72
N ALA A 67 21.67 -9.00 9.02
CA ALA A 67 21.77 -10.45 9.22
C ALA A 67 23.18 -10.96 8.90
N SER A 68 23.76 -10.54 7.77
CA SER A 68 25.14 -10.88 7.39
C SER A 68 26.16 -10.43 8.43
N ASP A 69 26.05 -9.19 8.93
CA ASP A 69 26.94 -8.64 9.96
C ASP A 69 26.83 -9.41 11.29
N LYS A 70 25.71 -10.10 11.52
CA LYS A 70 25.46 -10.96 12.69
C LYS A 70 25.75 -12.44 12.44
N GLY A 71 26.25 -12.82 11.27
CA GLY A 71 26.49 -14.22 10.90
C GLY A 71 25.21 -15.03 10.73
N VAL A 72 24.05 -14.39 10.59
CA VAL A 72 22.76 -15.04 10.32
C VAL A 72 22.61 -15.18 8.81
N LYS A 73 22.47 -16.41 8.33
CA LYS A 73 22.14 -16.68 6.92
C LYS A 73 20.67 -16.40 6.68
N MET A 74 20.37 -15.58 5.69
CA MET A 74 19.02 -15.28 5.24
C MET A 74 18.91 -15.56 3.75
N ASP A 75 17.90 -16.32 3.34
CA ASP A 75 17.59 -16.54 1.93
C ASP A 75 16.68 -15.43 1.41
N ALA A 76 17.25 -14.47 0.70
CA ALA A 76 16.50 -13.35 0.14
C ALA A 76 15.44 -13.79 -0.89
N SER A 77 15.58 -14.97 -1.51
CA SER A 77 14.59 -15.49 -2.46
C SER A 77 13.25 -15.82 -1.81
N GLN A 78 13.24 -16.02 -0.49
CA GLN A 78 12.02 -16.26 0.30
C GLN A 78 11.29 -14.97 0.70
N ILE A 79 11.83 -13.79 0.35
CA ILE A 79 11.28 -12.50 0.75
C ILE A 79 10.86 -11.72 -0.49
N GLN A 80 9.60 -11.27 -0.50
CA GLN A 80 9.03 -10.47 -1.58
C GLN A 80 8.77 -9.04 -1.10
N PRO A 81 9.56 -8.05 -1.54
CA PRO A 81 9.20 -6.64 -1.38
C PRO A 81 7.95 -6.32 -2.19
N VAL A 82 6.97 -5.66 -1.56
CA VAL A 82 5.72 -5.25 -2.19
C VAL A 82 5.47 -3.77 -1.89
N GLY A 83 5.17 -3.01 -2.94
CA GLY A 83 4.67 -1.64 -2.81
C GLY A 83 3.14 -1.62 -2.89
N VAL A 84 2.48 -0.89 -1.99
CA VAL A 84 1.01 -0.71 -1.99
C VAL A 84 0.57 0.71 -2.35
N GLY A 85 1.51 1.66 -2.44
CA GLY A 85 1.23 3.07 -2.68
C GLY A 85 0.23 3.63 -1.68
N ILE A 86 -0.87 4.18 -2.19
CA ILE A 86 -1.95 4.80 -1.39
C ILE A 86 -3.15 3.87 -1.14
N ARG A 87 -3.09 2.61 -1.59
CA ARG A 87 -4.28 1.73 -1.65
C ARG A 87 -4.74 1.22 -0.29
N GLU A 88 -3.83 1.16 0.68
CA GLU A 88 -4.09 0.63 2.02
C GLU A 88 -3.67 1.64 3.12
N PRO A 89 -4.34 2.80 3.20
CA PRO A 89 -4.10 3.77 4.24
C PRO A 89 -4.73 3.27 5.55
N PHE A 90 -4.08 3.61 6.67
CA PHE A 90 -4.68 3.48 8.00
C PHE A 90 -5.74 4.56 8.24
N ILE A 91 -5.46 5.79 7.77
CA ILE A 91 -6.38 6.94 7.76
C ILE A 91 -6.63 7.35 6.31
N ALA A 92 -7.83 7.11 5.79
CA ALA A 92 -8.17 7.33 4.38
C ALA A 92 -7.95 8.79 3.92
N LYS A 93 -8.31 9.76 4.77
CA LYS A 93 -8.19 11.19 4.49
C LYS A 93 -7.52 11.91 5.68
N PRO A 94 -6.19 11.86 5.78
CA PRO A 94 -5.49 12.50 6.89
C PRO A 94 -5.64 14.02 6.82
N SER A 95 -6.06 14.64 7.92
CA SER A 95 -6.29 16.09 7.99
C SER A 95 -5.03 16.87 8.41
N ASN A 96 -3.98 16.16 8.84
CA ASN A 96 -2.72 16.73 9.29
C ASN A 96 -1.55 15.77 9.07
N LEU A 97 -0.33 16.29 9.24
CA LEU A 97 0.90 15.52 9.04
C LEU A 97 1.05 14.34 10.03
N LYS A 98 0.52 14.47 11.26
CA LYS A 98 0.59 13.41 12.27
C LYS A 98 -0.21 12.19 11.81
N GLU A 99 -1.42 12.40 11.28
CA GLU A 99 -2.25 11.36 10.68
C GLU A 99 -1.62 10.79 9.41
N ALA A 100 -1.09 11.65 8.53
CA ALA A 100 -0.44 11.20 7.29
C ALA A 100 0.76 10.28 7.57
N LYS A 101 1.53 10.55 8.64
CA LYS A 101 2.65 9.69 9.07
C LYS A 101 2.21 8.29 9.46
N GLN A 102 0.98 8.08 9.92
CA GLN A 102 0.48 6.73 10.23
C GLN A 102 0.32 5.88 8.96
N ASN A 103 0.05 6.51 7.82
CA ASN A 103 -0.02 5.81 6.54
C ASN A 103 1.38 5.47 5.98
N MET A 104 2.40 6.27 6.34
CA MET A 104 3.78 6.12 5.88
C MET A 104 4.54 5.04 6.66
N ARG A 105 4.29 3.78 6.32
CA ARG A 105 4.84 2.63 7.06
C ARG A 105 5.38 1.53 6.13
N VAL A 106 6.16 0.63 6.71
CA VAL A 106 6.58 -0.64 6.11
C VAL A 106 6.13 -1.75 7.06
N GLU A 107 5.41 -2.73 6.53
CA GLU A 107 4.91 -3.87 7.30
C GLU A 107 5.65 -5.15 6.92
N PHE A 108 5.90 -6.01 7.91
CA PHE A 108 6.47 -7.34 7.71
C PHE A 108 5.38 -8.38 7.88
N ARG A 109 5.12 -9.17 6.84
CA ARG A 109 4.21 -10.32 6.90
C ARG A 109 5.02 -11.61 6.78
N ILE A 110 5.04 -12.38 7.86
CA ILE A 110 5.70 -13.69 7.90
C ILE A 110 4.63 -14.75 7.67
N ILE A 111 4.80 -15.56 6.63
CA ILE A 111 3.86 -16.63 6.25
C ILE A 111 4.59 -17.96 6.35
N ARG A 112 3.99 -18.92 7.04
CA ARG A 112 4.46 -20.30 7.05
C ARG A 112 3.79 -21.06 5.91
N VAL A 113 4.57 -21.53 4.94
CA VAL A 113 4.08 -22.43 3.90
C VAL A 113 4.42 -23.86 4.33
N PRO A 114 3.43 -24.74 4.58
CA PRO A 114 3.69 -26.15 4.82
C PRO A 114 4.24 -26.81 3.54
N ALA A 115 5.17 -27.76 3.70
CA ALA A 115 5.85 -28.42 2.58
C ALA A 115 4.96 -29.43 1.83
N GLU A 116 3.83 -29.81 2.41
CA GLU A 116 2.91 -30.80 1.86
C GLU A 116 1.58 -30.10 1.53
N ALA A 117 1.18 -30.13 0.27
CA ALA A 117 -0.23 -30.14 -0.06
C ALA A 117 -0.73 -31.53 0.36
N THR A 118 -1.06 -31.72 1.63
CA THR A 118 -1.76 -32.93 2.06
C THR A 118 -3.12 -32.93 1.38
N ASN A 119 -3.20 -33.65 0.26
CA ASN A 119 -4.49 -33.94 -0.34
C ASN A 119 -5.10 -35.05 0.51
N ALA A 120 -6.38 -34.93 0.85
CA ALA A 120 -7.09 -35.96 1.62
C ALA A 120 -7.00 -37.35 0.96
N SER A 121 -6.74 -37.41 -0.35
CA SER A 121 -6.50 -38.63 -1.13
C SER A 121 -5.20 -39.38 -0.82
N ASP A 122 -4.24 -38.78 -0.11
CA ASP A 122 -2.97 -39.44 0.26
C ASP A 122 -3.13 -40.39 1.48
N PHE A 123 -4.33 -40.45 2.07
CA PHE A 123 -4.62 -41.23 3.28
C PHE A 123 -5.78 -42.23 3.14
N ASP A 124 -6.32 -42.47 1.94
CA ASP A 124 -7.23 -43.59 1.69
C ASP A 124 -6.40 -44.87 1.46
N PHE A 125 -6.31 -45.71 2.50
CA PHE A 125 -5.79 -47.09 2.47
C PHE A 125 -6.91 -48.11 2.33
#